data_AF-A0A2V9N467-F1
#
_entry.id   AF-A0A2V9N467-F1
#
_cell.length_a   1.000
_cell.length_b   1.000
_cell.length_c   1.000
_cell.angle_alpha   90.00
_cell.angle_beta   90.00
_cell.angle_gamma   90.00
#
_symmetry.space_group_name_H-M   'P 1'
#
loop_
_entity.id
_entity.type
_entity.pdbx_description
1 polymer ?
#
loop_
_entity_poly.entity_id
_entity_poly.type
_entity_poly.pdbx_seq_one_letter_code
_entity_poly.pdbx_strand_id
1 'polypeptide(L)'
;MRLIFLRSLCLSVLAVSCLAQQSYLGFDRNQYPGNQNLKSLRQTFSYTGYWLNNPPGENANTWEGKRQALQSAGFGFLVLFNGRLDKQLRHNAAALGKMDGQSAVASAQREGFPAHTVIFLDVEEGGRMLPEQKSYIYAWVDAVTAAGFRSGVYCSGIPAREDKNTTIVTADDIRNNAQGRQITYWVT
;
A
#
# COMPACT_ATOMS: atom_id res chain seq x y z
N MET A 1 -45.27 46.41 41.03
CA MET A 1 -44.99 45.68 39.78
C MET A 1 -43.50 45.33 39.73
N ARG A 2 -43.13 44.08 40.02
CA ARG A 2 -41.79 43.53 39.79
C ARG A 2 -41.97 42.11 39.24
N LEU A 3 -41.62 41.91 37.97
CA LEU A 3 -41.60 40.60 37.30
C LEU A 3 -40.24 39.95 37.56
N ILE A 4 -40.23 38.70 38.00
CA ILE A 4 -39.05 37.84 38.10
C ILE A 4 -39.02 36.96 36.84
N PHE A 5 -37.94 37.02 36.06
CA PHE A 5 -37.69 36.10 34.95
C PHE A 5 -36.80 34.94 35.43
N LEU A 6 -37.29 33.71 35.31
CA LEU A 6 -36.53 32.49 35.55
C LEU A 6 -35.84 32.08 34.23
N ARG A 7 -34.50 32.15 34.17
CA ARG A 7 -33.74 31.61 33.04
C ARG A 7 -33.50 30.12 33.25
N SER A 8 -34.10 29.30 32.40
CA SER A 8 -33.80 27.87 32.31
C SER A 8 -32.46 27.68 31.61
N LEU A 9 -31.49 27.06 32.30
CA LEU A 9 -30.18 26.73 31.75
C LEU A 9 -30.26 25.32 31.13
N CYS A 10 -30.32 25.24 29.80
CA CYS A 10 -30.30 23.98 29.08
C CYS A 10 -28.85 23.47 29.01
N LEU A 11 -28.53 22.43 29.76
CA LEU A 11 -27.21 21.79 29.74
C LEU A 11 -27.14 20.84 28.52
N SER A 12 -26.49 21.28 27.44
CA SER A 12 -26.24 20.44 26.27
C SER A 12 -25.08 19.49 26.56
N VAL A 13 -25.38 18.20 26.76
CA VAL A 13 -24.39 17.13 26.86
C VAL A 13 -23.88 16.81 25.44
N LEU A 14 -22.64 17.21 25.15
CA LEU A 14 -21.93 16.78 23.93
C LEU A 14 -21.52 15.31 24.11
N ALA A 15 -22.24 14.39 23.48
CA ALA A 15 -21.80 13.01 23.36
C ALA A 15 -20.62 12.94 22.39
N VAL A 16 -19.41 12.77 22.91
CA VAL A 16 -18.23 12.48 22.09
C VAL A 16 -18.31 11.03 21.64
N SER A 17 -18.61 10.80 20.36
CA SER A 17 -18.56 9.47 19.77
C SER A 17 -17.09 9.06 19.59
N CYS A 18 -16.61 8.13 20.41
CA CYS A 18 -15.39 7.38 20.10
C CYS A 18 -15.69 6.53 18.85
N LEU A 19 -15.18 6.93 17.68
CA LEU A 19 -15.13 6.04 16.53
C LEU A 19 -14.19 4.88 16.89
N ALA A 20 -14.75 3.68 17.10
CA ALA A 20 -13.95 2.49 17.24
C ALA A 20 -13.16 2.27 15.94
N GLN A 21 -11.83 2.19 16.05
CA GLN A 21 -10.99 1.95 14.89
C GLN A 21 -11.20 0.51 14.43
N GLN A 22 -11.89 0.36 13.30
CA GLN A 22 -12.16 -0.94 12.71
C GLN A 22 -10.86 -1.50 12.11
N SER A 23 -10.41 -2.63 12.64
CA SER A 23 -9.28 -3.38 12.09
C SER A 23 -9.77 -4.53 11.21
N TYR A 24 -9.06 -4.76 10.11
CA TYR A 24 -9.31 -5.88 9.20
C TYR A 24 -8.06 -6.74 9.12
N LEU A 25 -8.22 -8.06 9.20
CA LEU A 25 -7.13 -9.00 8.95
C LEU A 25 -7.04 -9.29 7.46
N GLY A 26 -5.83 -9.37 6.94
CA GLY A 26 -5.57 -9.86 5.59
C GLY A 26 -4.34 -10.74 5.56
N PHE A 27 -4.06 -11.29 4.37
CA PHE A 27 -2.90 -12.12 4.12
C PHE A 27 -2.36 -11.84 2.71
N ASP A 28 -1.06 -11.92 2.54
CA ASP A 28 -0.41 -11.99 1.23
C ASP A 28 0.44 -13.27 1.15
N ARG A 29 0.66 -13.74 -0.07
CA ARG A 29 1.51 -14.88 -0.39
C ARG A 29 2.07 -14.70 -1.80
N ASN A 30 3.25 -15.24 -2.04
CA ASN A 30 3.80 -15.31 -3.39
C ASN A 30 2.93 -16.17 -4.31
N GLN A 31 2.54 -17.37 -3.84
CA GLN A 31 1.74 -18.29 -4.64
C GLN A 31 0.25 -18.22 -4.31
N TYR A 32 -0.58 -18.21 -5.37
CA TYR A 32 -2.03 -18.21 -5.25
C TYR A 32 -2.53 -19.42 -4.45
N PRO A 33 -3.39 -19.23 -3.43
CA PRO A 33 -3.81 -20.32 -2.55
C PRO A 33 -4.74 -21.35 -3.22
N GLY A 34 -5.24 -21.09 -4.44
CA GLY A 34 -6.21 -21.95 -5.12
C GLY A 34 -7.66 -21.63 -4.72
N ASN A 35 -8.58 -21.72 -5.68
CA ASN A 35 -10.00 -21.37 -5.49
C ASN A 35 -10.67 -22.18 -4.38
N GLN A 36 -10.26 -23.44 -4.21
CA GLN A 36 -10.79 -24.36 -3.20
C GLN A 36 -10.60 -23.87 -1.76
N ASN A 37 -9.58 -23.03 -1.53
CA ASN A 37 -9.23 -22.56 -0.19
C ASN A 37 -9.90 -21.22 0.17
N LEU A 38 -10.51 -20.53 -0.79
CA LEU A 38 -11.03 -19.16 -0.59
C LEU A 38 -12.13 -19.10 0.48
N LYS A 39 -13.03 -20.09 0.50
CA LYS A 39 -14.12 -20.14 1.49
C LYS A 39 -13.56 -20.22 2.91
N SER A 40 -12.59 -21.10 3.15
CA SER A 40 -11.96 -21.28 4.45
C SER A 40 -11.15 -20.05 4.85
N LEU A 41 -10.37 -19.48 3.93
CA LEU A 41 -9.58 -18.27 4.19
C LEU A 41 -10.46 -17.07 4.55
N ARG A 42 -11.63 -16.93 3.91
CA ARG A 42 -12.55 -15.81 4.13
C ARG A 42 -13.17 -15.80 5.53
N GLN A 43 -13.16 -16.94 6.24
CA GLN A 43 -13.61 -17.03 7.63
C GLN A 43 -12.73 -16.19 8.57
N THR A 44 -11.47 -15.96 8.20
CA THR A 44 -10.49 -15.22 9.02
C THR A 44 -10.12 -13.88 8.40
N PHE A 45 -9.87 -13.87 7.09
CA PHE A 45 -9.27 -12.73 6.41
C PHE A 45 -10.31 -11.96 5.57
N SER A 46 -10.27 -10.64 5.66
CA SER A 46 -11.16 -9.70 4.94
C SER A 46 -10.59 -9.27 3.60
N TYR A 47 -9.27 -9.28 3.43
CA TYR A 47 -8.59 -8.93 2.18
C TYR A 47 -7.38 -9.82 1.94
N THR A 48 -6.88 -9.80 0.70
CA THR A 48 -5.66 -10.50 0.32
C THR A 48 -4.70 -9.60 -0.47
N GLY A 49 -3.41 -9.87 -0.38
CA GLY A 49 -2.42 -9.39 -1.36
C GLY A 49 -2.77 -9.87 -2.77
N TYR A 50 -2.50 -9.03 -3.77
CA TYR A 50 -2.72 -9.37 -5.17
C TYR A 50 -1.56 -8.88 -6.02
N TRP A 51 -0.74 -9.79 -6.53
CA TRP A 51 0.43 -9.45 -7.33
C TRP A 51 0.07 -9.10 -8.78
N LEU A 52 0.53 -7.94 -9.24
CA LEU A 52 0.37 -7.44 -10.60
C LEU A 52 1.51 -7.85 -11.55
N ASN A 53 2.60 -8.39 -10.99
CA ASN A 53 3.74 -8.97 -11.68
C ASN A 53 4.24 -10.21 -10.89
N ASN A 54 5.42 -10.74 -11.23
CA ASN A 54 5.98 -11.87 -10.50
C ASN A 54 6.31 -11.48 -9.04
N PRO A 55 5.78 -12.20 -8.04
CA PRO A 55 6.15 -12.00 -6.64
C PRO A 55 7.66 -12.12 -6.38
N PRO A 56 8.18 -11.61 -5.25
CA PRO A 56 9.59 -11.76 -4.88
C PRO A 56 10.06 -13.22 -4.94
N GLY A 57 11.15 -13.46 -5.65
CA GLY A 57 11.74 -14.81 -5.81
C GLY A 57 11.02 -15.74 -6.78
N GLU A 58 9.88 -15.35 -7.36
CA GLU A 58 9.12 -16.18 -8.30
C GLU A 58 9.44 -15.84 -9.76
N ASN A 59 9.27 -16.81 -10.66
CA ASN A 59 9.45 -16.64 -12.10
C ASN A 59 8.13 -16.54 -12.88
N ALA A 60 6.99 -16.71 -12.21
CA ALA A 60 5.66 -16.62 -12.79
C ALA A 60 4.66 -16.02 -11.78
N ASN A 61 3.64 -15.33 -12.30
CA ASN A 61 2.58 -14.77 -11.49
C ASN A 61 1.35 -15.71 -11.48
N THR A 62 1.17 -16.46 -10.39
CA THR A 62 0.01 -17.36 -10.23
C THR A 62 -1.29 -16.63 -9.83
N TRP A 63 -1.22 -15.34 -9.54
CA TRP A 63 -2.37 -14.51 -9.19
C TRP A 63 -3.11 -13.93 -10.39
N GLU A 64 -2.47 -13.87 -11.57
CA GLU A 64 -3.07 -13.32 -12.79
C GLU A 64 -4.41 -14.01 -13.13
N GLY A 65 -5.43 -13.21 -13.45
CA GLY A 65 -6.79 -13.64 -13.74
C GLY A 65 -7.60 -14.16 -12.54
N LYS A 66 -7.10 -14.02 -11.30
CA LYS A 66 -7.79 -14.53 -10.09
C LYS A 66 -8.64 -13.49 -9.38
N ARG A 67 -8.58 -12.21 -9.77
CA ARG A 67 -9.27 -11.13 -9.05
C ARG A 67 -10.79 -11.36 -8.95
N GLN A 68 -11.45 -11.79 -10.02
CA GLN A 68 -12.90 -12.03 -10.01
C GLN A 68 -13.30 -13.16 -9.05
N ALA A 69 -12.50 -14.22 -8.95
CA ALA A 69 -12.77 -15.33 -8.02
C ALA A 69 -12.64 -14.85 -6.56
N LEU A 70 -11.59 -14.08 -6.26
CA LEU A 70 -11.36 -13.48 -4.94
C LEU A 70 -12.47 -12.49 -4.56
N GLN A 71 -12.88 -11.62 -5.50
CA GLN A 71 -13.95 -10.66 -5.29
C GLN A 71 -15.29 -11.37 -5.04
N SER A 72 -15.60 -12.40 -5.84
CA SER A 72 -16.81 -13.23 -5.64
C SER A 72 -16.80 -13.97 -4.30
N ALA A 73 -15.62 -14.33 -3.79
CA ALA A 73 -15.46 -14.89 -2.44
C ALA A 73 -15.51 -13.83 -1.32
N GLY A 74 -15.68 -12.55 -1.66
CA GLY A 74 -15.88 -11.46 -0.70
C GLY A 74 -14.59 -10.85 -0.14
N PHE A 75 -13.44 -11.03 -0.80
CA PHE A 75 -12.18 -10.39 -0.40
C PHE A 75 -12.05 -8.97 -0.94
N GLY A 76 -11.49 -8.08 -0.11
CA GLY A 76 -10.80 -6.87 -0.56
C GLY A 76 -9.37 -7.17 -1.03
N PHE A 77 -8.64 -6.12 -1.43
CA PHE A 77 -7.33 -6.28 -2.07
C PHE A 77 -6.29 -5.29 -1.54
N LEU A 78 -5.10 -5.81 -1.21
CA LEU A 78 -3.85 -5.07 -1.16
C LEU A 78 -3.14 -5.31 -2.50
N VAL A 79 -3.13 -4.33 -3.39
CA VAL A 79 -2.61 -4.51 -4.76
C VAL A 79 -1.11 -4.25 -4.80
N LEU A 80 -0.34 -5.28 -5.14
CA LEU A 80 1.12 -5.31 -4.99
C LEU A 80 1.82 -5.40 -6.35
N PHE A 81 2.96 -4.74 -6.46
CA PHE A 81 3.89 -4.89 -7.57
C PHE A 81 5.30 -5.05 -7.00
N ASN A 82 5.94 -6.16 -7.31
CA ASN A 82 7.29 -6.47 -6.88
C ASN A 82 8.27 -5.48 -7.52
N GLY A 83 8.96 -4.69 -6.69
CA GLY A 83 9.93 -3.71 -7.12
C GLY A 83 11.27 -4.32 -7.54
N ARG A 84 12.14 -3.47 -8.07
CA ARG A 84 13.51 -3.84 -8.43
C ARG A 84 14.44 -3.68 -7.23
N LEU A 85 15.40 -4.60 -7.12
CA LEU A 85 16.53 -4.50 -6.20
C LEU A 85 17.57 -3.50 -6.71
N ASP A 86 18.37 -2.92 -5.83
CA ASP A 86 19.44 -1.95 -6.12
C ASP A 86 20.32 -2.37 -7.30
N LYS A 87 20.76 -3.64 -7.28
CA LYS A 87 21.62 -4.20 -8.35
C LYS A 87 21.00 -4.11 -9.76
N GLN A 88 19.68 -3.96 -9.88
CA GLN A 88 18.94 -3.85 -11.12
C GLN A 88 18.69 -2.39 -11.55
N LEU A 89 19.04 -1.40 -10.73
CA LEU A 89 18.75 0.02 -10.95
C LEU A 89 19.90 0.80 -11.59
N ARG A 90 21.07 0.15 -11.76
CA ARG A 90 22.29 0.79 -12.24
C ARG A 90 22.03 1.52 -13.58
N HIS A 91 22.31 2.82 -13.59
CA HIS A 91 22.22 3.78 -14.71
C HIS A 91 20.85 4.40 -15.02
N ASN A 92 19.73 3.67 -14.89
CA ASN A 92 18.44 4.13 -15.44
C ASN A 92 17.27 4.09 -14.44
N ALA A 93 17.55 4.22 -13.14
CA ALA A 93 16.58 4.07 -12.06
C ALA A 93 15.25 4.82 -12.28
N ALA A 94 15.29 6.11 -12.62
CA ALA A 94 14.06 6.88 -12.89
C ALA A 94 13.25 6.33 -14.07
N ALA A 95 13.91 6.00 -15.17
CA ALA A 95 13.24 5.46 -16.35
C ALA A 95 12.62 4.08 -16.06
N LEU A 96 13.32 3.25 -15.28
CA LEU A 96 12.80 1.96 -14.81
C LEU A 96 11.59 2.14 -13.90
N GLY A 97 11.62 3.11 -12.98
CA GLY A 97 10.50 3.39 -12.07
C GLY A 97 9.25 3.82 -12.84
N LYS A 98 9.41 4.72 -13.82
CA LYS A 98 8.32 5.12 -14.71
C LYS A 98 7.75 3.94 -15.49
N MET A 99 8.60 3.13 -16.10
CA MET A 99 8.20 1.97 -16.90
C MET A 99 7.45 0.94 -16.06
N ASP A 100 7.98 0.60 -14.88
CA ASP A 100 7.34 -0.35 -13.98
C ASP A 100 5.99 0.21 -13.48
N GLY A 101 5.91 1.51 -13.15
CA GLY A 101 4.64 2.16 -12.75
C GLY A 101 3.57 2.09 -13.83
N GLN A 102 3.95 2.32 -15.08
CA GLN A 102 3.05 2.15 -16.23
C GLN A 102 2.62 0.69 -16.42
N SER A 103 3.55 -0.26 -16.25
CA SER A 103 3.26 -1.71 -16.33
C SER A 103 2.26 -2.13 -15.25
N ALA A 104 2.44 -1.66 -14.02
CA ALA A 104 1.55 -1.95 -12.92
C ALA A 104 0.14 -1.42 -13.15
N VAL A 105 0.01 -0.17 -13.63
CA VAL A 105 -1.27 0.40 -14.01
C VAL A 105 -1.94 -0.46 -15.09
N ALA A 106 -1.20 -0.85 -16.13
CA ALA A 106 -1.73 -1.68 -17.21
C ALA A 106 -2.19 -3.05 -16.69
N SER A 107 -1.44 -3.70 -15.80
CA SER A 107 -1.88 -4.93 -15.12
C SER A 107 -3.11 -4.71 -14.25
N ALA A 108 -3.16 -3.63 -13.47
CA ALA A 108 -4.31 -3.33 -12.62
C ALA A 108 -5.59 -3.10 -13.44
N GLN A 109 -5.48 -2.39 -14.56
CA GLN A 109 -6.58 -2.18 -15.51
C GLN A 109 -7.01 -3.48 -16.18
N ARG A 110 -6.06 -4.33 -16.60
CA ARG A 110 -6.35 -5.65 -17.19
C ARG A 110 -7.14 -6.55 -16.24
N GLU A 111 -6.80 -6.52 -14.96
CA GLU A 111 -7.52 -7.25 -13.91
C GLU A 111 -8.84 -6.57 -13.52
N GLY A 112 -9.11 -5.35 -14.01
CA GLY A 112 -10.36 -4.62 -13.77
C GLY A 112 -10.40 -3.92 -12.41
N PHE A 113 -9.25 -3.58 -11.81
CA PHE A 113 -9.22 -2.69 -10.66
C PHE A 113 -9.69 -1.28 -11.06
N PRO A 114 -10.59 -0.65 -10.27
CA PRO A 114 -11.10 0.67 -10.59
C PRO A 114 -10.04 1.76 -10.41
N ALA A 115 -10.26 2.92 -11.04
CA ALA A 115 -9.48 4.12 -10.79
C ALA A 115 -9.41 4.46 -9.29
N HIS A 116 -8.36 5.17 -8.88
CA HIS A 116 -8.05 5.49 -7.49
C HIS A 116 -7.77 4.28 -6.57
N THR A 117 -7.68 3.05 -7.10
CA THR A 117 -7.08 1.92 -6.36
C THR A 117 -5.65 2.28 -5.96
N VAL A 118 -5.22 1.91 -4.74
CA VAL A 118 -3.83 2.09 -4.34
C VAL A 118 -3.02 0.92 -4.89
N ILE A 119 -1.96 1.21 -5.64
CA ILE A 119 -1.00 0.21 -6.11
C ILE A 119 0.29 0.39 -5.32
N PHE A 120 0.69 -0.63 -4.58
CA PHE A 120 1.87 -0.62 -3.73
C PHE A 120 3.08 -1.19 -4.47
N LEU A 121 4.15 -0.40 -4.55
CA LEU A 121 5.47 -0.90 -4.90
C LEU A 121 6.04 -1.63 -3.68
N ASP A 122 6.37 -2.89 -3.85
CA ASP A 122 7.05 -3.69 -2.84
C ASP A 122 8.56 -3.42 -2.88
N VAL A 123 9.08 -2.87 -1.77
CA VAL A 123 10.48 -2.52 -1.58
C VAL A 123 11.08 -3.47 -0.53
N GLU A 124 11.72 -4.52 -1.05
CA GLU A 124 12.29 -5.62 -0.27
C GLU A 124 13.57 -5.24 0.49
N GLU A 125 14.33 -4.26 -0.02
CA GLU A 125 15.57 -3.79 0.61
C GLU A 125 15.26 -2.72 1.66
N GLY A 126 15.76 -2.92 2.88
CA GLY A 126 15.51 -2.03 4.02
C GLY A 126 16.68 -1.13 4.40
N GLY A 127 16.41 -0.17 5.29
CA GLY A 127 17.37 0.82 5.76
C GLY A 127 17.26 2.14 5.00
N ARG A 128 18.35 2.92 4.98
CA ARG A 128 18.40 4.15 4.18
C ARG A 128 18.41 3.80 2.70
N MET A 129 17.47 4.35 1.95
CA MET A 129 17.42 4.14 0.51
C MET A 129 18.52 4.94 -0.18
N LEU A 130 19.21 4.27 -1.09
CA LEU A 130 20.22 4.87 -1.96
C LEU A 130 19.58 5.89 -2.91
N PRO A 131 20.36 6.86 -3.45
CA PRO A 131 19.84 7.84 -4.41
C PRO A 131 19.10 7.23 -5.61
N GLU A 132 19.63 6.13 -6.16
CA GLU A 132 19.04 5.37 -7.26
C GLU A 132 17.71 4.70 -6.87
N GLN A 133 17.64 4.08 -5.68
CA GLN A 133 16.41 3.49 -5.17
C GLN A 133 15.33 4.58 -4.97
N LYS A 134 15.69 5.73 -4.40
CA LYS A 134 14.78 6.89 -4.28
C LYS A 134 14.32 7.39 -5.65
N SER A 135 15.24 7.51 -6.59
CA SER A 135 14.93 7.91 -7.97
C SER A 135 13.97 6.95 -8.66
N TYR A 136 14.11 5.63 -8.42
CA TYR A 136 13.21 4.61 -8.91
C TYR A 136 11.82 4.72 -8.26
N ILE A 137 11.76 4.73 -6.92
CA ILE A 137 10.51 4.80 -6.13
C ILE A 137 9.69 6.03 -6.51
N TYR A 138 10.32 7.21 -6.63
CA TYR A 138 9.58 8.43 -6.92
C TYR A 138 9.12 8.54 -8.37
N ALA A 139 9.89 8.02 -9.33
CA ALA A 139 9.43 7.93 -10.72
C ALA A 139 8.26 6.94 -10.88
N TRP A 140 8.26 5.85 -10.11
CA TRP A 140 7.11 4.95 -9.97
C TRP A 140 5.87 5.68 -9.44
N VAL A 141 6.02 6.41 -8.32
CA VAL A 141 4.94 7.17 -7.68
C VAL A 141 4.30 8.15 -8.67
N ASP A 142 5.14 8.89 -9.39
CA ASP A 142 4.69 9.88 -10.38
C ASP A 142 3.92 9.20 -11.53
N ALA A 143 4.42 8.06 -12.04
CA ALA A 143 3.77 7.32 -13.12
C ALA A 143 2.41 6.74 -12.72
N VAL A 144 2.29 6.14 -11.54
CA VAL A 144 1.03 5.58 -11.02
C VAL A 144 0.00 6.70 -10.79
N THR A 145 0.44 7.81 -10.17
CA THR A 145 -0.43 8.95 -9.87
C THR A 145 -0.92 9.63 -11.15
N ALA A 146 -0.04 9.84 -12.13
CA ALA A 146 -0.40 10.44 -13.41
C ALA A 146 -1.43 9.64 -14.20
N ALA A 147 -1.52 8.32 -13.96
CA ALA A 147 -2.51 7.45 -14.60
C ALA A 147 -3.85 7.33 -13.86
N GLY A 148 -4.08 8.13 -12.80
CA GLY A 148 -5.34 8.15 -12.05
C GLY A 148 -5.48 7.07 -10.98
N PHE A 149 -4.41 6.34 -10.67
CA PHE A 149 -4.33 5.46 -9.51
C PHE A 149 -3.69 6.20 -8.33
N ARG A 150 -3.79 5.62 -7.12
CA ARG A 150 -3.05 6.12 -5.96
C ARG A 150 -1.76 5.33 -5.83
N SER A 151 -0.63 6.02 -5.63
CA SER A 151 0.64 5.34 -5.39
C SER A 151 0.78 4.93 -3.93
N GLY A 152 1.24 3.70 -3.71
CA GLY A 152 1.66 3.21 -2.40
C GLY A 152 3.06 2.62 -2.42
N VAL A 153 3.64 2.48 -1.24
CA VAL A 153 4.89 1.74 -0.99
C VAL A 153 4.64 0.73 0.13
N TYR A 154 4.91 -0.54 -0.16
CA TYR A 154 4.99 -1.63 0.80
C TYR A 154 6.47 -1.80 1.18
N CYS A 155 6.82 -1.61 2.45
CA CYS A 155 8.21 -1.64 2.90
C CYS A 155 8.30 -1.88 4.41
N SER A 156 9.50 -2.16 4.92
CA SER A 156 9.70 -2.37 6.35
C SER A 156 9.44 -1.10 7.18
N GLY A 157 8.67 -1.27 8.26
CA GLY A 157 8.51 -0.31 9.35
C GLY A 157 9.45 -0.55 10.52
N ILE A 158 10.33 -1.55 10.42
CA ILE A 158 11.25 -1.94 11.49
C ILE A 158 12.53 -1.08 11.42
N PRO A 159 13.01 -0.52 12.55
CA PRO A 159 14.26 0.23 12.57
C PRO A 159 15.46 -0.66 12.18
N ALA A 160 16.14 -0.28 11.10
CA ALA A 160 17.41 -0.86 10.68
C ALA A 160 18.58 -0.06 11.26
N ARG A 161 19.64 -0.74 11.70
CA ARG A 161 20.84 -0.08 12.20
C ARG A 161 21.67 0.47 11.03
N GLU A 162 21.93 1.77 11.02
CA GLU A 162 22.80 2.42 10.05
C GLU A 162 24.25 2.47 10.57
N ASP A 163 24.42 2.90 11.81
CA ASP A 163 25.72 2.93 12.49
C ASP A 163 25.60 2.63 13.99
N LYS A 164 26.60 2.97 14.80
CA LYS A 164 26.58 2.67 16.24
C LYS A 164 25.42 3.34 16.99
N ASN A 165 25.01 4.55 16.57
CA ASN A 165 24.07 5.43 17.27
C ASN A 165 22.83 5.80 16.44
N THR A 166 22.79 5.42 15.16
CA THR A 166 21.72 5.80 14.23
C THR A 166 20.93 4.58 13.76
N THR A 167 19.60 4.66 13.85
CA THR A 167 18.67 3.73 13.22
C THR A 167 17.82 4.46 12.18
N ILE A 168 17.42 3.72 11.15
CA ILE A 168 16.60 4.21 10.04
C ILE A 168 15.41 3.29 9.85
N VAL A 169 14.22 3.88 9.82
CA VAL A 169 13.00 3.21 9.36
C VAL A 169 12.85 3.51 7.87
N THR A 170 12.83 2.47 7.03
CA THR A 170 12.76 2.61 5.57
C THR A 170 11.57 3.47 5.13
N ALA A 171 10.39 3.21 5.70
CA ALA A 171 9.18 3.98 5.40
C ALA A 171 9.34 5.48 5.69
N ASP A 172 10.03 5.83 6.77
CA ASP A 172 10.27 7.23 7.14
C ASP A 172 11.33 7.88 6.25
N ASP A 173 12.40 7.17 5.88
CA ASP A 173 13.38 7.68 4.91
C ASP A 173 12.73 7.97 3.54
N ILE A 174 11.88 7.05 3.05
CA ILE A 174 11.12 7.28 1.81
C ILE A 174 10.15 8.47 1.96
N ARG A 175 9.44 8.58 3.09
CA ARG A 175 8.48 9.67 3.33
C ARG A 175 9.14 11.04 3.42
N ASN A 176 10.21 11.15 4.19
CA ASN A 176 10.91 12.41 4.44
C ASN A 176 11.58 12.96 3.17
N ASN A 177 11.86 12.10 2.19
CA ASN A 177 12.48 12.48 0.92
C ASN A 177 11.46 12.57 -0.24
N ALA A 178 10.15 12.43 0.02
CA ALA A 178 9.11 12.33 -1.01
C ALA A 178 8.83 13.65 -1.77
N GLN A 179 9.36 14.78 -1.30
CA GLN A 179 9.22 16.10 -1.95
C GLN A 179 7.74 16.48 -2.23
N GLY A 180 6.85 16.22 -1.27
CA GLY A 180 5.42 16.55 -1.35
C GLY A 180 4.54 15.51 -2.05
N ARG A 181 5.11 14.43 -2.60
CA ARG A 181 4.34 13.31 -3.17
C ARG A 181 3.43 12.69 -2.12
N GLN A 182 2.19 12.41 -2.51
CA GLN A 182 1.21 11.74 -1.67
C GLN A 182 1.38 10.23 -1.83
N ILE A 183 2.00 9.58 -0.84
CA ILE A 183 2.31 8.15 -0.86
C ILE A 183 1.54 7.47 0.28
N THR A 184 0.80 6.42 -0.06
CA THR A 184 0.21 5.52 0.94
C THR A 184 1.26 4.51 1.39
N TYR A 185 1.40 4.28 2.70
CA TYR A 185 2.39 3.34 3.21
C TYR A 185 1.69 2.10 3.76
N TRP A 186 2.17 0.93 3.33
CA TRP A 186 1.89 -0.33 3.99
C TRP A 186 3.19 -0.79 4.64
N VAL A 187 3.21 -0.84 5.97
CA VAL A 187 4.44 -1.13 6.72
C VAL A 187 4.33 -2.48 7.41
N THR A 188 5.40 -3.27 7.33
CA THR A 188 5.56 -4.58 7.98
C THR A 188 6.73 -4.62 8.94
#